data_AF-A0A395J1F8-F1
#
_entry.id   AF-A0A395J1F8-F1
#
_cell.length_a   1.000
_cell.length_b   1.000
_cell.length_c   1.000
_cell.angle_alpha   90.00
_cell.angle_beta   90.00
_cell.angle_gamma   90.00
#
_symmetry.space_group_name_H-M   'P 1'
#
loop_
_entity.id
_entity.type
_entity.pdbx_description
1 polymer ?
#
loop_
_entity_poly.entity_id
_entity_poly.type
_entity_poly.pdbx_seq_one_letter_code
_entity_poly.pdbx_strand_id
1 'polypeptide(L)'
;MTGIMQMIVVLVGAIVLNETYPDALLVAKARQLRYDSGNWALHARHEERDFNIGELANKFLMRPFRLLATPICFLMVLYASFVYGILYLCLAAVPIQFAEERGYGPVIAELPFIALLLGTVFGGTANIL
;
A
#
# COMPACT_ATOMS: atom_id res chain seq x y z
N MET A 1 -8.78 4.49 19.28
CA MET A 1 -7.66 5.41 19.02
C MET A 1 -7.06 5.22 17.63
N THR A 2 -6.86 3.98 17.18
CA THR A 2 -6.34 3.63 15.84
C THR A 2 -7.10 4.28 14.67
N GLY A 3 -8.43 4.31 14.69
CA GLY A 3 -9.23 4.93 13.63
C GLY A 3 -9.03 6.45 13.49
N ILE A 4 -8.89 7.17 14.61
CA ILE A 4 -8.62 8.62 14.59
C ILE A 4 -7.23 8.89 14.01
N MET A 5 -6.23 8.07 14.39
CA MET A 5 -4.88 8.17 13.85
C MET A 5 -4.84 7.92 12.34
N GLN A 6 -5.58 6.92 11.83
CA GLN A 6 -5.66 6.67 10.39
C GLN A 6 -6.32 7.82 9.62
N MET A 7 -7.40 8.39 10.16
CA MET A 7 -8.06 9.54 9.55
C MET A 7 -7.12 10.76 9.44
N ILE A 8 -6.33 11.02 10.48
CA ILE A 8 -5.33 12.11 10.47
C ILE A 8 -4.26 11.85 9.41
N VAL A 9 -3.73 10.62 9.32
CA VAL A 9 -2.72 10.26 8.32
C VAL A 9 -3.25 10.40 6.90
N VAL A 10 -4.50 9.97 6.65
CA VAL A 10 -5.15 10.13 5.33
C VAL A 10 -5.35 11.60 4.99
N LEU A 11 -5.79 12.42 5.95
CA LEU A 11 -5.98 13.87 5.73
C LEU A 11 -4.65 14.58 5.42
N VAL A 12 -3.60 14.28 6.17
CA VAL A 12 -2.27 14.84 5.92
C VAL A 12 -1.74 14.36 4.57
N GLY A 13 -1.89 13.07 4.27
CA GLY A 13 -1.51 12.50 2.97
C GLY A 13 -2.22 13.20 1.82
N ALA A 14 -3.53 13.42 1.93
CA ALA A 14 -4.31 14.08 0.87
C ALA A 14 -3.92 15.54 0.62
N ILE A 15 -3.39 16.25 1.63
CA ILE A 15 -2.95 17.65 1.49
C ILE A 15 -1.49 17.72 1.00
N VAL A 16 -0.63 16.80 1.44
CA VAL A 16 0.82 16.84 1.18
C VAL A 16 1.20 16.10 -0.11
N LEU A 17 0.53 15.00 -0.46
CA LEU A 17 0.81 14.28 -1.70
C LEU A 17 0.16 15.00 -2.88
N ASN A 18 1.00 15.39 -3.83
CA ASN A 18 0.53 15.74 -5.15
C ASN A 18 0.15 14.48 -5.94
N GLU A 19 -0.78 14.65 -6.87
CA GLU A 19 -1.19 13.59 -7.80
C GLU A 19 0.04 13.03 -8.52
N THR A 20 0.38 11.77 -8.22
CA THR A 20 1.59 11.10 -8.75
C THR A 20 1.26 10.18 -9.91
N TYR A 21 -0.02 9.98 -10.24
CA TYR A 21 -0.42 9.10 -11.31
C TYR A 21 0.00 9.67 -12.69
N PRO A 22 0.99 9.06 -13.38
CA PRO A 22 1.61 9.65 -14.57
C PRO A 22 0.61 9.81 -15.72
N ASP A 23 -0.34 8.89 -15.84
CA ASP A 23 -1.37 8.95 -16.87
C ASP A 23 -2.32 10.14 -16.67
N ALA A 24 -2.70 10.48 -15.43
CA ALA A 24 -3.52 11.66 -15.14
C ALA A 24 -2.77 12.98 -15.43
N LEU A 25 -1.47 13.03 -15.10
CA LEU A 25 -0.63 14.18 -15.41
C LEU A 25 -0.46 14.38 -16.92
N LEU A 26 -0.32 13.30 -17.69
CA LEU A 26 -0.23 13.33 -19.15
C LEU A 26 -1.53 13.80 -19.80
N VAL A 27 -2.69 13.40 -19.28
CA VAL A 27 -4.01 13.89 -19.74
C VAL A 27 -4.18 15.38 -19.44
N ALA A 28 -3.81 15.83 -18.24
CA ALA A 28 -3.86 17.24 -17.87
C ALA A 28 -2.96 18.11 -18.78
N LYS A 29 -1.74 17.62 -19.07
CA LYS A 29 -0.79 18.31 -19.95
C LYS A 29 -1.24 18.30 -21.41
N ALA A 30 -1.76 17.18 -21.90
CA ALA A 30 -2.32 17.09 -23.26
C ALA A 30 -3.52 18.05 -23.42
N ARG A 31 -4.36 18.20 -22.40
CA ARG A 31 -5.47 19.16 -22.39
C ARG A 31 -4.98 20.61 -22.48
N GLN A 32 -3.96 21.00 -21.73
CA GLN A 32 -3.38 22.35 -21.82
C GLN A 32 -2.81 22.62 -23.23
N LEU A 33 -2.07 21.66 -23.79
CA LEU A 33 -1.50 21.77 -25.14
C LEU A 33 -2.55 21.88 -26.25
N ARG A 34 -3.75 21.29 -26.09
CA ARG A 34 -4.88 21.47 -27.04
C ARG A 34 -5.33 22.92 -27.12
N TYR A 35 -5.47 23.59 -25.96
CA TYR A 35 -5.92 24.98 -25.90
C TYR A 35 -4.85 25.95 -26.43
N ASP A 36 -3.57 25.69 -26.15
CA ASP A 36 -2.48 26.57 -26.57
C ASP A 36 -2.13 26.43 -28.07
N SER A 37 -2.16 25.22 -28.63
CA SER A 37 -1.77 24.96 -30.02
C SER A 37 -2.92 25.02 -31.03
N GLY A 38 -4.17 25.01 -30.55
CA GLY A 38 -5.36 24.88 -31.41
C GLY A 38 -5.47 23.54 -32.14
N ASN A 39 -4.56 22.60 -31.88
CA ASN A 39 -4.52 21.29 -32.53
C ASN A 39 -5.27 20.25 -31.70
N TRP A 40 -6.52 19.99 -32.09
CA TRP A 40 -7.40 19.01 -31.46
C TRP A 40 -6.97 17.56 -31.67
N ALA A 41 -5.98 17.28 -32.50
CA ALA A 41 -5.47 15.92 -32.73
C ALA A 41 -4.57 15.40 -31.60
N LEU A 42 -4.11 16.26 -30.68
CA LEU A 42 -3.27 15.85 -29.55
C LEU A 42 -4.10 15.06 -28.53
N HIS A 43 -3.89 13.75 -28.44
CA HIS A 43 -4.53 12.88 -27.45
C HIS A 43 -3.48 12.15 -26.62
N ALA A 44 -3.73 12.02 -25.32
CA ALA A 44 -2.88 11.18 -24.48
C ALA A 44 -3.20 9.71 -24.79
N ARG A 45 -2.20 8.82 -24.84
CA ARG A 45 -2.39 7.36 -25.02
C ARG A 45 -3.37 6.73 -24.02
N HIS A 46 -3.63 7.39 -22.90
CA HIS A 46 -4.59 6.97 -21.89
C HIS A 46 -6.04 7.35 -22.24
N GLU A 47 -6.28 8.40 -23.03
CA GLU A 47 -7.62 8.77 -23.57
C GLU A 47 -8.03 7.88 -24.75
N GLU A 48 -7.07 7.32 -25.50
CA GLU A 48 -7.33 6.41 -26.62
C GLU A 48 -7.62 4.96 -26.19
N ARG A 49 -7.45 4.64 -24.90
CA ARG A 49 -7.77 3.33 -24.35
C ARG A 49 -9.22 3.32 -23.88
N ASP A 50 -10.10 2.72 -24.68
CA ASP A 50 -11.41 2.28 -24.22
C ASP A 50 -11.21 1.19 -23.16
N PHE A 51 -11.09 1.60 -21.90
CA PHE A 51 -11.04 0.67 -20.78
C PHE A 51 -12.43 0.07 -20.58
N ASN A 52 -12.69 -1.07 -21.20
CA ASN A 52 -13.82 -1.89 -20.79
C ASN A 52 -13.54 -2.37 -19.35
N ILE A 53 -14.31 -1.86 -18.39
CA ILE A 53 -14.18 -2.18 -16.96
C ILE A 53 -14.21 -3.70 -16.75
N GLY A 54 -14.95 -4.44 -17.59
CA GLY A 54 -14.99 -5.91 -17.58
C GLY A 54 -13.66 -6.57 -17.97
N GLU A 55 -12.94 -6.05 -18.97
CA GLU A 55 -11.62 -6.56 -19.34
C GLU A 55 -10.55 -6.21 -18.30
N LEU A 56 -10.67 -5.03 -17.70
CA LEU A 56 -9.78 -4.58 -16.63
C LEU A 56 -9.96 -5.47 -15.38
N ALA A 57 -11.20 -5.72 -14.98
CA ALA A 57 -11.53 -6.61 -13.87
C ALA A 57 -11.05 -8.03 -14.14
N ASN A 58 -11.28 -8.58 -15.35
CA ASN A 58 -10.80 -9.90 -15.70
C ASN A 58 -9.26 -9.96 -15.69
N LYS A 59 -8.58 -8.94 -16.22
CA LYS A 59 -7.12 -8.89 -16.21
C LYS A 59 -6.53 -8.76 -14.80
N PHE A 60 -7.13 -7.98 -13.90
CA PHE A 60 -6.61 -7.82 -12.53
C PHE A 60 -7.03 -8.93 -11.57
N LEU A 61 -8.19 -9.56 -11.76
CA LEU A 61 -8.66 -10.66 -10.90
C LEU A 61 -8.11 -12.01 -11.36
N MET A 62 -8.12 -12.30 -12.67
CA MET A 62 -7.72 -13.62 -13.17
C MET A 62 -6.20 -13.81 -13.20
N ARG A 63 -5.41 -12.73 -13.37
CA ARG A 63 -3.93 -12.82 -13.39
C ARG A 63 -3.33 -13.31 -12.07
N PRO A 64 -3.71 -12.78 -10.88
CA PRO A 64 -3.20 -13.28 -9.61
C PRO A 64 -3.44 -14.78 -9.41
N PHE A 65 -4.63 -15.30 -9.73
CA PHE A 65 -4.92 -16.73 -9.59
C PHE A 65 -4.11 -17.57 -10.57
N ARG A 66 -3.90 -17.09 -11.81
CA ARG A 66 -3.04 -17.78 -12.78
C ARG A 66 -1.56 -17.76 -12.36
N LEU A 67 -1.09 -16.68 -11.75
CA LEU A 67 0.26 -16.59 -11.18
C LEU A 67 0.42 -17.53 -9.99
N LEU A 68 -0.59 -17.63 -9.12
CA LEU A 68 -0.60 -18.54 -7.99
C LEU A 68 -0.53 -20.01 -8.42
N ALA A 69 -1.07 -20.35 -9.59
CA ALA A 69 -0.98 -21.70 -10.16
C ALA A 69 0.44 -22.08 -10.61
N THR A 70 1.39 -21.13 -10.69
CA THR A 70 2.79 -21.45 -10.94
C THR A 70 3.47 -21.92 -9.65
N PRO A 71 4.24 -23.02 -9.67
CA PRO A 71 4.77 -23.64 -8.46
C PRO A 71 5.72 -22.74 -7.67
N ILE A 72 6.48 -21.89 -8.37
CA ILE A 72 7.41 -20.94 -7.75
C ILE A 72 6.66 -19.86 -6.99
N CYS A 73 5.65 -19.22 -7.61
CA CYS A 73 4.86 -18.20 -6.93
C CYS A 73 4.05 -18.79 -5.78
N PHE A 74 3.51 -20.01 -5.92
CA PHE A 74 2.79 -20.67 -4.84
C PHE A 74 3.66 -20.84 -3.59
N LEU A 75 4.88 -21.35 -3.75
CA LEU A 75 5.82 -21.54 -2.63
C LEU A 75 6.23 -20.21 -2.00
N MET A 76 6.49 -19.18 -2.82
CA MET A 76 6.83 -17.84 -2.32
C MET A 76 5.69 -17.21 -1.52
N VAL A 77 4.45 -17.30 -2.01
CA VAL A 77 3.27 -16.77 -1.33
C VAL A 77 2.96 -17.55 -0.05
N LEU A 78 3.13 -18.87 -0.07
CA LEU A 78 2.96 -19.72 1.11
C LEU A 78 3.97 -19.37 2.20
N TYR A 79 5.25 -19.20 1.82
CA TYR A 79 6.30 -18.77 2.73
C TYR A 79 6.01 -17.38 3.31
N ALA A 80 5.69 -16.41 2.46
CA ALA A 80 5.36 -15.06 2.90
C ALA A 80 4.16 -15.06 3.85
N SER A 81 3.08 -15.78 3.50
CA SER A 81 1.89 -15.98 4.34
C SER A 81 2.25 -16.51 5.73
N PHE A 82 3.11 -17.53 5.80
CA PHE A 82 3.55 -18.10 7.07
C PHE A 82 4.31 -17.09 7.94
N VAL A 83 5.28 -16.38 7.34
CA VAL A 83 6.05 -15.34 8.04
C VAL A 83 5.13 -14.21 8.52
N TYR A 84 4.20 -13.75 7.68
CA TYR A 84 3.22 -12.74 8.06
C TYR A 84 2.30 -13.23 9.18
N GLY A 85 1.88 -14.49 9.15
CA GLY A 85 1.08 -15.10 10.22
C GLY A 85 1.79 -15.04 11.57
N ILE A 86 3.06 -15.43 11.62
CA ILE A 86 3.88 -15.34 12.84
C ILE A 86 3.99 -13.89 13.30
N LEU A 87 4.27 -12.97 12.38
CA LEU A 87 4.40 -11.54 12.69
C LEU A 87 3.12 -11.00 13.36
N TYR A 88 1.94 -11.29 12.80
CA TYR A 88 0.67 -10.85 13.38
C TYR A 88 0.36 -11.52 14.72
N LEU A 89 0.68 -12.80 14.88
CA LEU A 89 0.55 -13.48 16.16
C LEU A 89 1.43 -12.83 17.24
N CYS A 90 2.67 -12.46 16.90
CA CYS A 90 3.56 -11.72 17.81
C CYS A 90 2.97 -10.36 18.17
N LEU A 91 2.46 -9.59 17.19
CA LEU A 91 1.83 -8.29 17.47
C LEU A 91 0.62 -8.42 18.41
N ALA A 92 -0.18 -9.48 18.25
CA ALA A 92 -1.33 -9.74 19.12
C ALA A 92 -0.92 -10.25 20.52
N ALA A 93 0.20 -10.98 20.64
CA ALA A 93 0.68 -11.52 21.91
C ALA A 93 1.26 -10.45 22.84
N VAL A 94 1.83 -9.36 22.31
CA VAL A 94 2.39 -8.26 23.11
C VAL A 94 1.37 -7.68 24.11
N PRO A 95 0.20 -7.17 23.71
CA PRO A 95 -0.75 -6.61 24.68
C PRO A 95 -1.27 -7.67 25.65
N ILE A 96 -1.40 -8.93 25.24
CA ILE A 96 -1.86 -10.02 26.13
C ILE A 96 -0.83 -10.24 27.26
N GLN A 97 0.45 -10.39 26.95
CA GLN A 97 1.47 -10.62 27.97
C GLN A 97 1.69 -9.39 28.89
N PHE A 98 1.66 -8.19 28.33
CA PHE A 98 1.99 -6.98 29.10
C PHE A 98 0.79 -6.36 29.82
N ALA A 99 -0.41 -6.39 29.24
CA ALA A 99 -1.63 -5.87 29.87
C ALA A 99 -2.32 -6.92 30.75
N GLU A 100 -2.47 -8.17 30.28
CA GLU A 100 -3.26 -9.18 30.98
C GLU A 100 -2.46 -9.94 32.04
N GLU A 101 -1.27 -10.47 31.69
CA GLU A 101 -0.46 -11.22 32.67
C GLU A 101 0.30 -10.32 33.65
N ARG A 102 0.85 -9.20 33.17
CA ARG A 102 1.63 -8.25 33.99
C ARG A 102 0.80 -7.15 34.64
N GLY A 103 -0.46 -6.97 34.23
CA GLY A 103 -1.36 -5.96 34.77
C GLY A 103 -0.93 -4.52 34.50
N TYR A 104 -0.12 -4.26 33.47
CA TYR A 104 0.28 -2.88 33.15
C TYR A 104 -0.90 -2.06 32.63
N GLY A 105 -0.87 -0.76 32.90
CA GLY A 105 -1.84 0.18 32.36
C GLY A 105 -1.86 0.17 30.83
N PRO A 106 -2.99 0.50 30.18
CA PRO A 106 -3.21 0.30 28.76
C PRO A 106 -2.17 1.00 27.87
N VAL A 107 -1.66 2.16 28.30
CA VAL A 107 -0.62 2.90 27.56
C VAL A 107 0.76 2.26 27.71
N ILE A 108 1.08 1.72 28.89
CA ILE A 108 2.40 1.16 29.20
C ILE A 108 2.57 -0.20 28.52
N ALA A 109 1.48 -0.97 28.39
CA ALA A 109 1.47 -2.25 27.72
C ALA A 109 1.82 -2.18 26.22
N GLU A 110 1.65 -1.02 25.59
CA GLU A 110 1.97 -0.81 24.16
C GLU A 110 3.41 -0.34 23.90
N LEU A 111 4.19 0.02 24.92
CA LEU A 111 5.59 0.45 24.76
C LEU A 111 6.49 -0.53 23.97
N PRO A 112 6.36 -1.87 24.10
CA PRO A 112 7.17 -2.81 23.34
C PRO A 112 7.04 -2.66 21.81
N PHE A 113 5.94 -2.07 21.30
CA PHE A 113 5.81 -1.77 19.87
C PHE A 113 6.87 -0.76 19.36
N ILE A 114 7.48 0.05 20.24
CA ILE A 114 8.59 0.92 19.88
C ILE A 114 9.80 0.11 19.38
N ALA A 115 10.04 -1.08 19.95
CA ALA A 115 11.12 -1.95 19.48
C ALA A 115 10.89 -2.41 18.03
N LEU A 116 9.63 -2.65 17.66
CA LEU A 116 9.24 -2.99 16.28
C LEU A 116 9.46 -1.80 15.33
N LEU A 117 9.14 -0.58 15.78
CA LEU A 117 9.41 0.66 15.03
C LEU A 117 10.92 0.84 14.79
N LEU A 118 11.74 0.69 15.83
CA LEU A 118 13.19 0.77 15.68
C LEU A 118 13.72 -0.31 14.73
N GLY A 119 13.27 -1.55 14.87
CA GLY A 119 13.66 -2.66 13.99
C GLY A 119 13.34 -2.39 12.51
N THR A 120 12.16 -1.84 12.21
CA THR A 120 11.77 -1.51 10.82
C THR A 120 12.57 -0.34 10.25
N VAL A 121 12.86 0.69 11.06
CA VAL A 121 13.72 1.81 10.65
C VAL A 121 15.14 1.31 10.36
N PHE A 122 15.75 0.55 11.27
CA PHE A 122 17.09 0.00 11.07
C PHE A 122 17.15 -0.92 9.84
N GLY A 123 16.20 -1.85 9.70
CA GLY A 123 16.13 -2.74 8.55
C GLY A 123 15.95 -1.98 7.23
N GLY A 124 15.10 -0.95 7.21
CA GLY A 124 14.93 -0.07 6.05
C GLY A 124 16.20 0.67 5.69
N THR A 125 16.88 1.27 6.67
CA THR A 125 18.15 1.98 6.43
C THR A 125 19.25 1.05 5.94
N ALA A 126 19.35 -0.17 6.47
CA ALA A 126 20.34 -1.16 6.05
C ALA A 126 20.05 -1.73 4.64
N ASN A 127 18.81 -1.70 4.18
CA ASN A 127 18.45 -2.14 2.82
C ASN A 127 18.76 -1.08 1.75
N ILE A 128 18.69 0.20 2.14
CA ILE A 128 18.96 1.34 1.25
C ILE A 128 20.48 1.55 1.04
N LEU A 129 21.29 1.13 2.01
CA LEU A 129 22.75 1.24 2.02
C LEU A 129 23.39 0.08 1.25
#